data_AF-A0AAE3UH36-F1
#
_entry.id   AF-A0AAE3UH36-F1
#
_cell.length_a   1.000
_cell.length_b   1.000
_cell.length_c   1.000
_cell.angle_alpha   90.00
_cell.angle_beta   90.00
_cell.angle_gamma   90.00
#
_symmetry.space_group_name_H-M   'P 1'
#
loop_
_entity.id
_entity.type
_entity.pdbx_description
1 polymer ?
#
loop_
_entity_poly.entity_id
_entity_poly.type
_entity_poly.pdbx_seq_one_letter_code
_entity_poly.pdbx_strand_id
1 'polypeptide(L)'
;MKTSLIAFVLLTIFSSCGELESSQTQTLFDQPQPADVKNTTEFGKKIQGTYMNQKIHISQDSSGFYSDTTFLQVYSNSILSVSRFFLKQHRRDLDLPDSVKNLNNTALLSYITKEEGLTKAYFVADTLFCFTQISDTILKLSAPTVLRYYKGSYFINTPVEPSGWEVMRLTPKKDYLLVSYLYAEDSITTDIEQITPVKVTTYEQDSSSYTFTSINPSRKEFKKLIKEDLFTTEKVYRKIR
;
A
#
# COMPACT_ATOMS: atom_id res chain seq x y z
N MET A 1 -6.22 25.01 -18.58
CA MET A 1 -5.50 23.72 -18.52
C MET A 1 -6.54 22.63 -18.57
N LYS A 2 -6.33 21.62 -19.42
CA LYS A 2 -7.28 20.51 -19.63
C LYS A 2 -6.98 19.45 -18.58
N THR A 3 -7.90 19.19 -17.66
CA THR A 3 -7.79 18.12 -16.67
C THR A 3 -8.80 17.06 -17.05
N SER A 4 -8.33 15.94 -17.61
CA SER A 4 -9.25 14.83 -17.92
C SER A 4 -9.90 14.29 -16.63
N LEU A 5 -11.03 13.61 -16.77
CA LEU A 5 -11.73 12.99 -15.64
C LEU A 5 -10.80 12.03 -14.87
N ILE A 6 -9.94 11.29 -15.59
CA ILE A 6 -8.83 10.55 -14.98
C ILE A 6 -7.83 11.49 -14.31
N ALA A 7 -7.47 12.62 -14.90
CA ALA A 7 -6.49 13.53 -14.30
C ALA A 7 -6.95 14.01 -12.92
N PHE A 8 -8.26 14.14 -12.64
CA PHE A 8 -8.77 14.45 -11.30
C PHE A 8 -8.62 13.26 -10.33
N VAL A 9 -8.93 12.04 -10.78
CA VAL A 9 -8.72 10.80 -10.00
C VAL A 9 -7.22 10.54 -9.76
N LEU A 10 -6.36 10.72 -10.76
CA LEU A 10 -4.91 10.60 -10.67
C LEU A 10 -4.28 11.74 -9.86
N LEU A 11 -4.74 12.99 -9.97
CA LEU A 11 -4.23 14.09 -9.14
C LEU A 11 -4.44 13.79 -7.67
N THR A 12 -5.61 13.26 -7.28
CA THR A 12 -5.86 12.87 -5.89
C THR A 12 -5.04 11.65 -5.43
N ILE A 13 -4.64 10.77 -6.36
CA ILE A 13 -3.72 9.66 -6.08
C ILE A 13 -2.28 10.20 -5.87
N PHE A 14 -1.87 11.26 -6.60
CA PHE A 14 -0.55 11.89 -6.45
C PHE A 14 -0.48 12.96 -5.36
N SER A 15 -1.58 13.58 -4.94
CA SER A 15 -1.64 14.45 -3.76
C SER A 15 -1.61 13.67 -2.44
N SER A 16 -1.77 12.35 -2.49
CA SER A 16 -1.39 11.45 -1.39
C SER A 16 0.13 11.28 -1.28
N CYS A 17 0.90 11.88 -2.18
CA CYS A 17 2.35 11.92 -2.14
C CYS A 17 2.78 13.38 -1.95
N GLY A 18 3.18 13.75 -0.73
CA GLY A 18 3.89 15.02 -0.50
C GLY A 18 3.29 15.98 0.51
N GLU A 19 2.80 15.50 1.65
CA GLU A 19 3.27 16.11 2.90
C GLU A 19 4.32 15.13 3.45
N LEU A 20 5.59 15.52 3.32
CA LEU A 20 6.66 15.05 4.20
C LEU A 20 6.29 15.52 5.60
N GLU A 21 5.31 14.85 6.22
CA GLU A 21 5.21 14.86 7.66
C GLU A 21 6.51 14.25 8.17
N SER A 22 7.18 15.03 9.01
CA SER A 22 8.43 14.68 9.65
C SER A 22 8.40 13.26 10.26
N SER A 23 9.41 12.48 9.85
CA SER A 23 10.18 11.51 10.66
C SER A 23 9.56 10.18 11.10
N GLN A 24 8.96 9.41 10.19
CA GLN A 24 8.82 7.96 10.40
C GLN A 24 9.63 7.19 9.36
N THR A 25 10.94 7.06 9.60
CA THR A 25 11.79 6.20 8.77
C THR A 25 11.69 4.77 9.27
N GLN A 26 11.23 3.86 8.41
CA GLN A 26 11.22 2.43 8.71
C GLN A 26 12.63 1.96 9.09
N THR A 27 12.74 1.20 10.17
CA THR A 27 14.02 0.62 10.60
C THR A 27 14.47 -0.43 9.59
N LEU A 28 15.70 -0.26 9.07
CA LEU A 28 16.34 -1.23 8.20
C LEU A 28 17.02 -2.33 9.02
N PHE A 29 17.19 -3.49 8.39
CA PHE A 29 17.91 -4.61 8.97
C PHE A 29 19.15 -4.91 8.12
N ASP A 30 20.27 -5.22 8.78
CA ASP A 30 21.51 -5.53 8.07
C ASP A 30 21.43 -6.85 7.28
N GLN A 31 20.51 -7.74 7.65
CA GLN A 31 20.25 -9.01 7.00
C GLN A 31 18.75 -9.36 7.03
N PRO A 32 18.25 -10.26 6.16
CA PRO A 32 16.87 -10.73 6.25
C PRO A 32 16.57 -11.31 7.62
N GLN A 33 15.38 -11.03 8.14
CA GLN A 33 14.87 -11.48 9.42
C GLN A 33 13.63 -12.40 9.30
N PRO A 34 13.39 -13.25 10.30
CA PRO A 34 14.28 -13.56 11.43
C PRO A 34 15.53 -14.31 10.95
N ALA A 35 16.70 -14.01 11.50
CA ALA A 35 17.93 -14.75 11.23
C ALA A 35 17.78 -16.27 11.52
N ASP A 36 18.50 -17.09 10.76
CA ASP A 36 18.53 -18.56 10.87
C ASP A 36 17.16 -19.26 10.71
N VAL A 37 16.21 -18.60 10.05
CA VAL A 37 14.92 -19.21 9.66
C VAL A 37 14.97 -19.52 8.16
N LYS A 38 14.58 -20.75 7.81
CA LYS A 38 14.50 -21.17 6.40
C LYS A 38 13.54 -20.28 5.62
N ASN A 39 13.96 -19.91 4.41
CA ASN A 39 13.12 -19.22 3.46
C ASN A 39 11.98 -20.14 3.01
N THR A 40 10.81 -19.56 2.78
CA THR A 40 9.65 -20.23 2.20
C THR A 40 9.37 -19.62 0.83
N THR A 41 8.97 -20.44 -0.13
CA THR A 41 8.66 -19.98 -1.49
C THR A 41 7.19 -19.61 -1.68
N GLU A 42 6.34 -19.86 -0.67
CA GLU A 42 4.92 -19.57 -0.74
C GLU A 42 4.28 -19.22 0.60
N PHE A 43 3.21 -18.44 0.52
CA PHE A 43 2.26 -18.23 1.61
C PHE A 43 1.38 -19.47 1.79
N GLY A 44 1.10 -19.84 3.03
CA GLY A 44 0.24 -20.98 3.35
C GLY A 44 -1.21 -20.72 2.94
N LYS A 45 -1.95 -21.78 2.62
CA LYS A 45 -3.34 -21.69 2.12
C LYS A 45 -4.29 -20.90 3.02
N LYS A 46 -4.07 -20.89 4.34
CA LYS A 46 -4.93 -20.18 5.30
C LYS A 46 -4.88 -18.66 5.15
N ILE A 47 -3.72 -18.10 4.80
CA ILE A 47 -3.54 -16.64 4.61
C ILE A 47 -3.86 -16.20 3.18
N GLN A 48 -3.93 -17.13 2.22
CA GLN A 48 -4.37 -16.80 0.85
C GLN A 48 -5.84 -16.33 0.84
N GLY A 49 -6.16 -15.39 -0.04
CA GLY A 49 -7.50 -14.84 -0.21
C GLY A 49 -7.52 -13.32 -0.41
N THR A 50 -8.72 -12.75 -0.45
CA THR A 50 -8.94 -11.31 -0.57
C THR A 50 -9.24 -10.73 0.80
N TYR A 51 -8.62 -9.61 1.12
CA TYR A 51 -8.87 -8.83 2.32
C TYR A 51 -9.24 -7.41 1.95
N MET A 52 -10.14 -6.79 2.70
CA MET A 52 -10.59 -5.42 2.49
C MET A 52 -9.99 -4.52 3.55
N ASN A 53 -9.41 -3.40 3.14
CA ASN A 53 -9.00 -2.35 4.06
C ASN A 53 -10.27 -1.80 4.73
N GLN A 54 -10.23 -1.65 6.05
CA GLN A 54 -11.39 -1.13 6.78
C GLN A 54 -11.55 0.39 6.66
N LYS A 55 -10.49 1.10 6.22
CA LYS A 55 -10.57 2.53 5.91
C LYS A 55 -11.14 2.69 4.48
N ILE A 56 -12.34 3.23 4.39
CA ILE A 56 -12.95 3.66 3.12
C ILE A 56 -12.78 5.17 3.05
N HIS A 57 -12.17 5.67 1.98
CA HIS A 57 -12.12 7.10 1.74
C HIS A 57 -13.34 7.49 0.91
N ILE A 58 -14.04 8.52 1.37
CA ILE A 58 -15.26 9.05 0.77
C ILE A 58 -15.08 10.56 0.71
N SER A 59 -15.23 11.14 -0.48
CA SER A 59 -15.27 12.58 -0.68
C SER A 59 -16.54 12.95 -1.44
N GLN A 60 -17.14 14.07 -1.05
CA GLN A 60 -18.31 14.62 -1.71
C GLN A 60 -18.18 16.15 -1.75
N ASP A 61 -18.33 16.71 -2.93
CA ASP A 61 -18.34 18.15 -3.15
C ASP A 61 -19.38 18.54 -4.21
N SER A 62 -19.36 19.79 -4.66
CA SER A 62 -20.25 20.27 -5.72
C SER A 62 -20.00 19.60 -7.09
N SER A 63 -18.86 18.95 -7.28
CA SER A 63 -18.47 18.28 -8.52
C SER A 63 -18.89 16.81 -8.56
N GLY A 64 -19.13 16.15 -7.42
CA GLY A 64 -19.65 14.80 -7.39
C GLY A 64 -19.44 14.04 -6.08
N PHE A 65 -19.63 12.72 -6.16
CA PHE A 65 -19.32 11.77 -5.10
C PHE A 65 -18.22 10.82 -5.57
N TYR A 66 -17.21 10.64 -4.73
CA TYR A 66 -16.10 9.73 -4.95
C TYR A 66 -15.91 8.84 -3.73
N SER A 67 -15.67 7.56 -3.98
CA SER A 67 -15.24 6.64 -2.94
C SER A 67 -14.25 5.64 -3.49
N ASP A 68 -13.25 5.31 -2.69
CA ASP A 68 -12.32 4.23 -2.97
C ASP A 68 -12.21 3.24 -1.82
N THR A 69 -11.99 1.99 -2.20
CA THR A 69 -11.73 0.90 -1.26
C THR A 69 -10.54 0.10 -1.75
N THR A 70 -9.54 -0.04 -0.89
CA THR A 70 -8.38 -0.88 -1.16
C THR A 70 -8.62 -2.31 -0.68
N PHE A 71 -8.28 -3.26 -1.52
CA PHE A 71 -8.24 -4.68 -1.21
C PHE A 71 -6.80 -5.17 -1.28
N LEU A 72 -6.49 -6.16 -0.45
CA LEU A 72 -5.24 -6.91 -0.48
C LEU A 72 -5.54 -8.32 -0.96
N GLN A 73 -4.95 -8.74 -2.08
CA GLN A 73 -5.08 -10.10 -2.59
C GLN A 73 -3.79 -10.86 -2.33
N VAL A 74 -3.86 -11.90 -1.50
CA VAL A 74 -2.72 -12.75 -1.14
C VAL A 74 -2.82 -14.06 -1.92
N TYR A 75 -1.89 -14.26 -2.85
CA TYR A 75 -1.71 -15.50 -3.60
C TYR A 75 -0.62 -16.37 -2.95
N SER A 76 -0.28 -17.51 -3.54
CA SER A 76 0.83 -18.33 -3.03
C SER A 76 2.16 -17.59 -3.10
N ASN A 77 2.42 -16.82 -4.15
CA ASN A 77 3.72 -16.20 -4.42
C ASN A 77 3.66 -14.68 -4.66
N SER A 78 2.53 -14.03 -4.40
CA SER A 78 2.40 -12.60 -4.60
C SER A 78 1.36 -11.98 -3.68
N ILE A 79 1.47 -10.67 -3.50
CA ILE A 79 0.47 -9.84 -2.85
C ILE A 79 0.18 -8.68 -3.78
N LEU A 80 -1.10 -8.48 -4.10
CA LEU A 80 -1.57 -7.36 -4.90
C LEU A 80 -2.38 -6.40 -4.03
N SER A 81 -2.13 -5.11 -4.20
CA SER A 81 -3.05 -4.04 -3.79
C SER A 81 -4.05 -3.84 -4.92
N VAL A 82 -5.34 -3.83 -4.64
CA VAL A 82 -6.38 -3.58 -5.64
C VAL A 82 -7.26 -2.45 -5.13
N SER A 83 -7.16 -1.28 -5.73
CA SER A 83 -8.03 -0.15 -5.42
C SER A 83 -9.22 -0.15 -6.37
N ARG A 84 -10.42 -0.10 -5.81
CA ARG A 84 -11.66 0.07 -6.56
C ARG A 84 -12.19 1.47 -6.32
N PHE A 85 -12.45 2.16 -7.41
CA PHE A 85 -12.92 3.52 -7.41
C PHE A 85 -14.34 3.56 -7.95
N PHE A 86 -15.17 4.35 -7.28
CA PHE A 86 -16.50 4.67 -7.72
C PHE A 86 -16.66 6.18 -7.79
N LEU A 87 -17.13 6.64 -8.95
CA LEU A 87 -17.41 8.04 -9.21
C LEU A 87 -18.88 8.17 -9.63
N LYS A 88 -19.56 9.13 -9.03
CA LYS A 88 -20.89 9.58 -9.43
C LYS A 88 -20.83 11.07 -9.72
N GLN A 89 -21.14 11.45 -10.95
CA GLN A 89 -21.05 12.83 -11.40
C GLN A 89 -22.18 13.18 -12.36
N HIS A 90 -22.70 14.39 -12.26
CA HIS A 90 -23.72 14.86 -13.20
C HIS A 90 -23.08 15.26 -14.52
N ARG A 91 -23.75 14.98 -15.65
CA ARG A 91 -23.22 15.16 -17.01
C ARG A 91 -22.68 16.56 -17.28
N ARG A 92 -23.37 17.58 -16.78
CA ARG A 92 -22.99 19.00 -16.94
C ARG A 92 -21.68 19.37 -16.24
N ASP A 93 -21.30 18.60 -15.23
CA ASP A 93 -20.13 18.86 -14.38
C ASP A 93 -18.91 18.06 -14.86
N LEU A 94 -19.06 17.21 -15.89
CA LEU A 94 -17.96 16.50 -16.51
C LEU A 94 -17.06 17.48 -17.29
N ASP A 95 -15.78 17.53 -16.94
CA ASP A 95 -14.76 18.30 -17.68
C ASP A 95 -14.39 17.55 -18.97
N LEU A 96 -15.23 17.72 -20.00
CA LEU A 96 -15.09 17.07 -21.29
C LEU A 96 -14.67 18.08 -22.38
N PRO A 97 -13.92 17.64 -23.41
CA PRO A 97 -13.70 18.47 -24.60
C PRO A 97 -15.01 18.90 -25.27
N ASP A 98 -15.06 20.12 -25.81
CA ASP A 98 -16.26 20.63 -26.50
C ASP A 98 -16.72 19.73 -27.66
N SER A 99 -15.78 19.02 -28.29
CA SER A 99 -16.05 18.05 -29.36
C SER A 99 -16.93 16.88 -28.93
N VAL A 100 -17.03 16.59 -27.63
CA VAL A 100 -17.78 15.42 -27.12
C VAL A 100 -18.94 15.81 -26.17
N LYS A 101 -19.05 17.07 -25.75
CA LYS A 101 -20.10 17.55 -24.81
C LYS A 101 -21.53 17.29 -25.29
N ASN A 102 -21.76 17.34 -26.60
CA ASN A 102 -23.07 17.19 -27.22
C ASN A 102 -23.38 15.77 -27.72
N LEU A 103 -22.48 14.81 -27.49
CA LEU A 103 -22.71 13.42 -27.88
C LEU A 103 -23.89 12.82 -27.12
N ASN A 104 -24.68 11.97 -27.75
CA ASN A 104 -25.67 11.18 -27.01
C ASN A 104 -24.98 10.28 -25.97
N ASN A 105 -25.74 9.75 -25.01
CA ASN A 105 -25.18 8.96 -23.91
C ASN A 105 -24.36 7.76 -24.40
N THR A 106 -24.77 7.08 -25.47
CA THR A 106 -24.03 5.92 -26.01
C THR A 106 -22.67 6.32 -26.55
N ALA A 107 -22.60 7.37 -27.38
CA ALA A 107 -21.35 7.86 -27.95
C ALA A 107 -20.43 8.45 -26.88
N LEU A 108 -21.00 9.18 -25.91
CA LEU A 108 -20.22 9.70 -24.78
C LEU A 108 -19.67 8.58 -23.89
N LEU A 109 -20.45 7.55 -23.60
CA LEU A 109 -19.97 6.38 -22.84
C LEU A 109 -18.83 5.69 -23.59
N SER A 110 -18.95 5.49 -24.91
CA SER A 110 -17.88 4.89 -25.71
C SER A 110 -16.59 5.70 -25.66
N TYR A 111 -16.69 7.03 -25.67
CA TYR A 111 -15.54 7.92 -25.51
C TYR A 111 -14.91 7.74 -24.12
N ILE A 112 -15.71 7.87 -23.05
CA ILE A 112 -15.23 7.77 -21.68
C ILE A 112 -14.63 6.37 -21.39
N THR A 113 -15.25 5.27 -21.80
CA THR A 113 -14.72 3.93 -21.52
C THR A 113 -13.44 3.62 -22.28
N LYS A 114 -13.27 4.17 -23.49
CA LYS A 114 -12.12 3.87 -24.36
C LYS A 114 -10.93 4.78 -24.07
N GLU A 115 -11.16 6.08 -23.98
CA GLU A 115 -10.10 7.07 -23.77
C GLU A 115 -9.72 7.18 -22.29
N GLU A 116 -10.69 7.00 -21.39
CA GLU A 116 -10.47 7.16 -19.94
C GLU A 116 -10.26 5.83 -19.18
N GLY A 117 -10.10 4.70 -19.89
CA GLY A 117 -9.72 3.41 -19.29
C GLY A 117 -10.68 2.88 -18.21
N LEU A 118 -11.92 3.35 -18.17
CA LEU A 118 -12.89 2.95 -17.16
C LEU A 118 -13.40 1.54 -17.43
N THR A 119 -13.43 0.70 -16.37
CA THR A 119 -13.87 -0.69 -16.48
C THR A 119 -15.37 -0.79 -16.75
N LYS A 120 -16.17 0.13 -16.19
CA LYS A 120 -17.62 0.19 -16.41
C LYS A 120 -18.14 1.61 -16.20
N ALA A 121 -18.99 2.08 -17.10
CA ALA A 121 -19.68 3.34 -16.96
C ALA A 121 -21.12 3.24 -17.49
N TYR A 122 -22.07 3.95 -16.87
CA TYR A 122 -23.45 4.06 -17.37
C TYR A 122 -24.11 5.34 -16.89
N PHE A 123 -25.14 5.77 -17.61
CA PHE A 123 -25.98 6.90 -17.21
C PHE A 123 -27.27 6.42 -16.56
N VAL A 124 -27.71 7.14 -15.53
CA VAL A 124 -29.09 7.15 -15.04
C VAL A 124 -29.57 8.59 -15.15
N ALA A 125 -30.51 8.84 -16.06
CA ALA A 125 -30.90 10.18 -16.49
C ALA A 125 -29.67 11.02 -16.90
N ASP A 126 -29.38 12.09 -16.17
CA ASP A 126 -28.27 13.03 -16.37
C ASP A 126 -27.01 12.67 -15.56
N THR A 127 -27.05 11.61 -14.77
CA THR A 127 -25.97 11.26 -13.85
C THR A 127 -25.16 10.08 -14.38
N LEU A 128 -23.85 10.29 -14.52
CA LEU A 128 -22.86 9.28 -14.85
C LEU A 128 -22.45 8.51 -13.59
N PHE A 129 -22.40 7.19 -13.71
CA PHE A 129 -21.86 6.27 -12.73
C PHE A 129 -20.68 5.55 -13.34
N CYS A 130 -19.52 5.65 -12.69
CA CYS A 130 -18.25 5.13 -13.18
C CYS A 130 -17.62 4.20 -12.15
N PHE A 131 -17.04 3.11 -12.63
CA PHE A 131 -16.32 2.13 -11.85
C PHE A 131 -15.01 1.84 -12.55
N THR A 132 -13.92 1.94 -11.80
CA THR A 132 -12.61 1.50 -12.26
C THR A 132 -11.88 0.73 -11.17
N GLN A 133 -10.98 -0.14 -11.58
CA GLN A 133 -10.13 -0.92 -10.69
C GLN A 133 -8.68 -0.79 -11.15
N ILE A 134 -7.82 -0.42 -10.21
CA ILE A 134 -6.37 -0.38 -10.42
C ILE A 134 -5.77 -1.45 -9.51
N SER A 135 -4.86 -2.25 -10.04
CA SER A 135 -4.11 -3.23 -9.27
C SER A 135 -2.62 -2.94 -9.35
N ASP A 136 -1.96 -2.98 -8.19
CA ASP A 136 -0.52 -2.84 -8.05
C ASP A 136 0.07 -4.06 -7.34
N THR A 137 1.29 -4.43 -7.70
CA THR A 137 2.01 -5.55 -7.08
C THR A 137 2.79 -5.05 -5.88
N ILE A 138 2.27 -5.26 -4.67
CA ILE A 138 3.00 -4.96 -3.43
C ILE A 138 4.20 -5.91 -3.29
N LEU A 139 4.01 -7.17 -3.65
CA LEU A 139 5.02 -8.19 -3.53
C LEU A 139 4.88 -9.22 -4.64
N LYS A 140 6.02 -9.56 -5.24
CA LYS A 140 6.20 -10.81 -5.97
C LYS A 140 7.35 -11.56 -5.33
N LEU A 141 7.12 -12.80 -4.92
CA LEU A 141 8.17 -13.68 -4.39
C LEU A 141 9.07 -14.10 -5.55
N SER A 142 10.03 -13.24 -5.84
CA SER A 142 11.15 -13.46 -6.73
C SER A 142 12.39 -12.90 -6.08
N ALA A 143 13.56 -13.46 -6.40
CA ALA A 143 14.82 -12.88 -5.98
C ALA A 143 14.87 -11.39 -6.39
N PRO A 144 15.37 -10.50 -5.52
CA PRO A 144 16.07 -10.78 -4.26
C PRO A 144 15.17 -10.86 -3.01
N THR A 145 13.84 -10.92 -3.14
CA THR A 145 12.91 -10.86 -2.00
C THR A 145 12.86 -12.16 -1.17
N VAL A 146 12.99 -11.92 0.13
CA VAL A 146 13.00 -12.80 1.31
C VAL A 146 11.69 -13.22 1.99
N LEU A 147 11.03 -14.35 1.72
CA LEU A 147 9.89 -14.77 2.57
C LEU A 147 10.31 -15.78 3.66
N ARG A 148 9.94 -15.50 4.91
CA ARG A 148 10.15 -16.41 6.06
C ARG A 148 8.88 -16.53 6.90
N TYR A 149 8.56 -17.74 7.36
CA TYR A 149 7.48 -17.97 8.31
C TYR A 149 8.03 -18.25 9.71
N TYR A 150 7.59 -17.48 10.70
CA TYR A 150 8.07 -17.60 12.07
C TYR A 150 6.99 -17.22 13.08
N LYS A 151 6.73 -18.11 14.04
CA LYS A 151 5.82 -17.89 15.16
C LYS A 151 4.42 -17.36 14.78
N GLY A 152 3.84 -17.90 13.70
CA GLY A 152 2.50 -17.53 13.28
C GLY A 152 2.43 -16.28 12.41
N SER A 153 3.55 -15.62 12.12
CA SER A 153 3.64 -14.49 11.19
C SER A 153 4.52 -14.83 9.99
N TYR A 154 4.25 -14.17 8.87
CA TYR A 154 5.17 -14.12 7.74
C TYR A 154 6.00 -12.84 7.83
N PHE A 155 7.28 -12.94 7.47
CA PHE A 155 8.22 -11.84 7.39
C PHE A 155 8.71 -11.76 5.95
N ILE A 156 8.39 -10.64 5.29
CA ILE A 156 8.80 -10.34 3.92
C ILE A 156 9.98 -9.39 4.04
N ASN A 157 11.12 -9.81 3.51
CA ASN A 157 12.37 -9.09 3.56
C ASN A 157 12.69 -8.58 2.17
N THR A 158 12.63 -7.27 1.99
CA THR A 158 12.90 -6.62 0.71
C THR A 158 14.21 -5.89 0.84
N PRO A 159 15.21 -6.15 -0.03
CA PRO A 159 16.44 -5.39 0.02
C PRO A 159 16.19 -3.96 -0.47
N VAL A 160 16.85 -3.00 0.16
CA VAL A 160 16.72 -1.58 -0.14
C VAL A 160 18.10 -0.99 -0.40
N GLU A 161 18.19 -0.09 -1.37
CA GLU A 161 19.40 0.67 -1.68
C GLU A 161 19.54 1.87 -0.74
N PRO A 162 20.77 2.27 -0.34
CA PRO A 162 22.07 1.74 -0.78
C PRO A 162 22.48 0.44 -0.07
N SER A 163 21.91 0.13 1.10
CA SER A 163 22.16 -1.13 1.79
C SER A 163 21.14 -1.39 2.90
N GLY A 164 20.66 -2.62 3.00
CA GLY A 164 19.82 -3.08 4.10
C GLY A 164 18.59 -3.84 3.62
N TRP A 165 17.74 -4.20 4.57
CA TRP A 165 16.52 -4.94 4.35
C TRP A 165 15.35 -4.28 5.09
N GLU A 166 14.30 -3.96 4.36
CA GLU A 166 13.00 -3.68 4.96
C GLU A 166 12.33 -5.00 5.34
N VAL A 167 11.72 -5.01 6.53
CA VAL A 167 11.02 -6.20 7.04
C VAL A 167 9.56 -5.86 7.30
N MET A 168 8.70 -6.34 6.42
CA MET A 168 7.24 -6.29 6.61
C MET A 168 6.77 -7.55 7.32
N ARG A 169 6.05 -7.38 8.44
CA ARG A 169 5.44 -8.47 9.19
C ARG A 169 3.96 -8.60 8.83
N LEU A 170 3.58 -9.77 8.33
CA LEU A 170 2.20 -10.16 8.09
C LEU A 170 1.72 -11.11 9.17
N THR A 171 0.76 -10.68 9.98
CA THR A 171 0.21 -11.49 11.07
C THR A 171 -1.24 -11.90 10.78
N PRO A 172 -1.47 -13.14 10.34
CA PRO A 172 -2.83 -13.66 10.20
C PRO A 172 -3.48 -13.83 11.58
N LYS A 173 -4.68 -13.28 11.71
CA LYS A 173 -5.67 -13.55 12.76
C LYS A 173 -6.90 -14.15 12.07
N LYS A 174 -7.85 -14.68 12.85
CA LYS A 174 -9.00 -15.45 12.34
C LYS A 174 -9.64 -14.85 11.08
N ASP A 175 -10.04 -13.58 11.17
CA ASP A 175 -10.72 -12.86 10.08
C ASP A 175 -9.94 -11.62 9.61
N TYR A 176 -8.69 -11.47 10.05
CA TYR A 176 -7.89 -10.27 9.82
C TYR A 176 -6.47 -10.60 9.40
N LEU A 177 -5.89 -9.74 8.58
CA LEU A 177 -4.48 -9.73 8.28
C LEU A 177 -3.91 -8.39 8.72
N LEU A 178 -2.99 -8.43 9.67
CA LEU A 178 -2.28 -7.26 10.17
C LEU A 178 -0.99 -7.10 9.38
N VAL A 179 -0.74 -5.89 8.87
CA VAL A 179 0.53 -5.49 8.26
C VAL A 179 1.22 -4.56 9.23
N SER A 180 2.41 -4.97 9.67
CA SER A 180 3.18 -4.25 10.67
C SER A 180 4.62 -4.05 10.21
N TYR A 181 5.20 -2.94 10.63
CA TYR A 181 6.59 -2.56 10.35
C TYR A 181 7.28 -2.21 11.66
N LEU A 182 8.60 -2.14 11.64
CA LEU A 182 9.39 -1.61 12.75
C LEU A 182 9.82 -0.20 12.38
N TYR A 183 9.50 0.77 13.22
CA TYR A 183 9.90 2.16 13.06
C TYR A 183 10.83 2.55 14.20
N ALA A 184 11.90 3.28 13.87
CA ALA A 184 12.78 3.88 14.85
C ALA A 184 12.39 5.35 14.96
N GLU A 185 11.28 5.59 15.66
CA GLU A 185 10.86 6.93 16.08
C GLU A 185 11.42 7.22 17.47
N ASP A 186 11.55 8.49 17.86
CA ASP A 186 12.13 8.89 19.14
C ASP A 186 11.51 8.16 20.35
N SER A 187 10.21 7.86 20.30
CA SER A 187 9.49 7.15 21.37
C SER A 187 9.75 5.64 21.42
N ILE A 188 10.11 5.01 20.30
CA ILE A 188 10.30 3.55 20.18
C ILE A 188 11.79 3.18 20.15
N THR A 189 12.65 4.11 19.72
CA THR A 189 14.09 3.88 19.56
C THR A 189 14.74 3.46 20.86
N THR A 190 14.36 4.07 22.00
CA THR A 190 14.86 3.69 23.32
C THR A 190 14.53 2.24 23.69
N ASP A 191 13.36 1.73 23.30
CA ASP A 191 12.96 0.35 23.56
C ASP A 191 13.72 -0.63 22.65
N ILE A 192 13.93 -0.26 21.38
CA ILE A 192 14.73 -1.05 20.44
C ILE A 192 16.20 -1.13 20.91
N GLU A 193 16.78 -0.02 21.36
CA GLU A 193 18.17 0.06 21.86
C GLU A 193 18.42 -0.84 23.09
N GLN A 194 17.40 -1.09 23.91
CA GLN A 194 17.48 -2.03 25.03
C GLN A 194 17.51 -3.51 24.59
N ILE A 195 17.32 -3.78 23.30
CA ILE A 195 17.18 -5.13 22.75
C ILE A 195 18.30 -5.42 21.76
N THR A 196 18.64 -4.47 20.90
CA THR A 196 19.66 -4.62 19.87
C THR A 196 20.37 -3.28 19.66
N PRO A 197 21.68 -3.27 19.36
CA PRO A 197 22.35 -2.04 18.97
C PRO A 197 21.66 -1.40 17.77
N VAL A 198 21.46 -0.09 17.87
CA VAL A 198 20.90 0.77 16.82
C VAL A 198 22.03 1.54 16.16
N LYS A 199 22.04 1.56 14.82
CA LYS A 199 22.98 2.32 14.02
C LYS A 199 22.23 3.37 13.21
N VAL A 200 22.65 4.62 13.33
CA VAL A 200 22.16 5.71 12.48
C VAL A 200 23.20 5.96 11.39
N THR A 201 22.78 5.93 10.13
CA THR A 201 23.65 6.17 8.98
C THR A 201 23.11 7.32 8.15
N THR A 202 23.96 8.30 7.87
CA THR A 202 23.63 9.45 7.02
C THR A 202 24.36 9.32 5.70
N TYR A 203 23.63 9.42 4.59
CA TYR A 203 24.14 9.44 3.24
C TYR A 203 24.02 10.84 2.68
N GLU A 204 25.15 11.40 2.29
CA GLU A 204 25.21 12.68 1.58
C GLU A 204 25.19 12.39 0.08
N GLN A 205 24.16 12.87 -0.61
CA GLN A 205 24.07 12.83 -2.06
C GLN A 205 23.74 14.21 -2.61
N ASP A 206 24.64 14.73 -3.45
CA ASP A 206 24.62 16.07 -4.03
C ASP A 206 24.55 17.19 -2.97
N SER A 207 23.33 17.66 -2.68
CA SER A 207 23.00 18.74 -1.72
C SER A 207 21.93 18.32 -0.72
N SER A 208 21.64 17.01 -0.64
CA SER A 208 20.67 16.41 0.27
C SER A 208 21.34 15.35 1.14
N SER A 209 20.99 15.32 2.42
CA SER A 209 21.38 14.26 3.34
C SER A 209 20.18 13.42 3.71
N TYR A 210 20.35 12.10 3.69
CA TYR A 210 19.31 11.14 4.09
C TYR A 210 19.84 10.34 5.26
N THR A 211 19.12 10.36 6.37
CA THR A 211 19.46 9.59 7.57
C THR A 211 18.48 8.44 7.73
N PHE A 212 19.01 7.24 7.93
CA PHE A 212 18.22 6.07 8.26
C PHE A 212 18.80 5.31 9.45
N THR A 213 17.92 4.59 10.12
CA THR A 213 18.23 3.76 11.27
C THR A 213 18.25 2.30 10.87
N SER A 214 19.33 1.57 11.21
CA SER A 214 19.46 0.13 11.00
C SER A 214 19.78 -0.63 12.28
N ILE A 215 19.38 -1.90 12.31
CA ILE A 215 19.66 -2.84 13.40
C ILE A 215 20.10 -4.20 12.85
N ASN A 216 20.86 -4.95 13.65
CA ASN A 216 21.25 -6.33 13.34
C ASN A 216 20.96 -7.29 14.49
N PRO A 217 19.67 -7.49 14.83
CA PRO A 217 19.31 -8.33 15.95
C PRO A 217 19.68 -9.78 15.66
N SER A 218 20.26 -10.44 16.67
CA SER A 218 20.32 -11.89 16.74
C SER A 218 18.91 -12.49 16.78
N ARG A 219 18.79 -13.80 16.53
CA ARG A 219 17.51 -14.51 16.61
C ARG A 219 16.79 -14.35 17.96
N LYS A 220 17.55 -14.24 19.07
CA LYS A 220 16.98 -14.04 20.42
C LYS A 220 16.42 -12.62 20.58
N GLU A 221 17.15 -11.63 20.11
CA GLU A 221 16.77 -10.22 20.15
C GLU A 221 15.56 -9.97 19.23
N PHE A 222 15.57 -10.50 18.01
CA PHE A 222 14.40 -10.41 17.11
C PHE A 222 13.15 -11.06 17.71
N LYS A 223 13.32 -12.19 18.43
CA LYS A 223 12.22 -12.80 19.18
C LYS A 223 11.71 -11.89 20.30
N LYS A 224 12.59 -11.09 20.93
CA LYS A 224 12.22 -10.10 21.96
C LYS A 224 11.46 -8.93 21.33
N LEU A 225 11.93 -8.37 20.20
CA LEU A 225 11.22 -7.34 19.40
C LEU A 225 9.77 -7.75 19.10
N ILE A 226 9.55 -8.99 18.65
CA ILE A 226 8.19 -9.51 18.38
C ILE A 226 7.37 -9.65 19.67
N LYS A 227 7.99 -10.11 20.76
CA LYS A 227 7.29 -10.39 22.02
C LYS A 227 6.84 -9.11 22.72
N GLU A 228 7.64 -8.06 22.63
CA GLU A 228 7.38 -6.75 23.20
C GLU A 228 6.51 -5.88 22.28
N ASP A 229 6.02 -6.45 21.18
CA ASP A 229 5.09 -5.85 20.21
C ASP A 229 5.60 -4.52 19.62
N LEU A 230 6.92 -4.40 19.45
CA LEU A 230 7.55 -3.20 18.89
C LEU A 230 7.28 -3.02 17.39
N PHE A 231 6.61 -3.98 16.74
CA PHE A 231 6.16 -3.82 15.36
C PHE A 231 4.81 -3.09 15.33
N THR A 232 4.83 -1.82 14.95
CA THR A 232 3.62 -0.99 14.80
C THR A 232 2.74 -1.52 13.67
N THR A 233 1.45 -1.69 13.96
CA THR A 233 0.47 -2.14 12.96
C THR A 233 -0.07 -0.94 12.18
N GLU A 234 0.39 -0.81 10.93
CA GLU A 234 -0.03 0.26 10.01
C GLU A 234 -1.39 -0.02 9.37
N LYS A 235 -1.62 -1.28 8.98
CA LYS A 235 -2.80 -1.65 8.20
C LYS A 235 -3.46 -2.90 8.76
N VAL A 236 -4.79 -2.83 8.84
CA VAL A 236 -5.66 -3.93 9.26
C VAL A 236 -6.61 -4.24 8.11
N TYR A 237 -6.47 -5.43 7.55
CA TYR A 237 -7.32 -5.89 6.47
C TYR A 237 -8.24 -7.01 6.96
N ARG A 238 -9.54 -6.90 6.71
CA ARG A 238 -10.52 -7.93 7.05
C ARG A 238 -10.69 -8.89 5.89
N LYS A 239 -10.61 -10.21 6.12
CA LYS A 239 -10.82 -11.20 5.08
C LYS A 239 -12.26 -11.11 4.55
N ILE A 240 -12.41 -11.02 3.24
CA ILE A 240 -13.70 -11.02 2.57
C ILE A 240 -13.75 -12.28 1.69
N ARG A 241 -14.60 -13.24 2.12
CA ARG A 241 -14.87 -14.56 1.52
C ARG A 241 -13.81 -15.10 0.55
#